data_AF-A0A7C1YKU6-F1
#
_entry.id   AF-A0A7C1YKU6-F1
#
_cell.length_a   1.000
_cell.length_b   1.000
_cell.length_c   1.000
_cell.angle_alpha   90.00
_cell.angle_beta   90.00
_cell.angle_gamma   90.00
#
_symmetry.space_group_name_H-M   'P 1'
#
loop_
_entity.id
_entity.type
_entity.pdbx_description
1 polymer ?
#
loop_
_entity_poly.entity_id
_entity_poly.type
_entity_poly.pdbx_seq_one_letter_code
_entity_poly.pdbx_strand_id
1 'polypeptide(L)'
;MKNASLVLRALVLLLAIALLPAIHAEETEPASEDARVQLHLRLKEDQALLEKLQTQLESREAESTRLADEIDAQVARVKRLKEEIGRRAEGGQPTSEQEKKLAEAEARYKRLRLTAETGLQEIASLKERIASLRKQIAAAEAILAPVDETKEEEKATPPPAETPAPAPTSPAGLPELPLASSPETTPTAAPAGEATATLRPEQIEAAKMAERRAREARKAEQDVVNYVERLTALKTQIQVTEDQIDSQKKTLRELSSLAAELENRLATEGRTEALQRELLRTRKTIAEVEEKRAASEKVLSDLREQERALEAEEAQFVAAAETRRKEAEKARRESQWLQSPLHPRNVAGWVEQRGPRLLIAILAIVVMLFLSRLLVSTLVRISTRRLRGGSIGRVKRIETLGAGYDAVARFVILTGGIFLLMEEAGIDLKALLGGAAIIGVAVAFGAQNLIRDYFNGFM
;
A
#
# COMPACT_ATOMS: atom_id res chain seq x y z
N MET A 1 18.09 -53.83 -11.74
CA MET A 1 19.00 -52.69 -11.48
C MET A 1 18.56 -51.36 -12.13
N LYS A 2 17.81 -51.34 -13.25
CA LYS A 2 17.42 -50.08 -13.94
C LYS A 2 16.57 -49.09 -13.09
N ASN A 3 15.72 -49.56 -12.19
CA ASN A 3 14.81 -48.67 -11.44
C ASN A 3 15.53 -47.76 -10.43
N ALA A 4 16.68 -48.19 -9.89
CA ALA A 4 17.45 -47.38 -8.94
C ALA A 4 18.05 -46.12 -9.59
N SER A 5 18.46 -46.19 -10.87
CA SER A 5 18.92 -45.01 -11.61
C SER A 5 17.80 -44.05 -11.98
N LEU A 6 16.56 -44.54 -12.11
CA LEU A 6 15.38 -43.69 -12.33
C LEU A 6 15.02 -42.90 -11.08
N VAL A 7 15.02 -43.54 -9.90
CA VAL A 7 14.80 -42.82 -8.62
C VAL A 7 15.91 -41.82 -8.35
N LEU A 8 17.19 -42.18 -8.59
CA LEU A 8 18.30 -41.24 -8.41
C LEU A 8 18.22 -40.05 -9.39
N ARG A 9 17.86 -40.29 -10.66
CA ARG A 9 17.67 -39.21 -11.65
C ARG A 9 16.46 -38.34 -11.32
N ALA A 10 15.34 -38.93 -10.89
CA ALA A 10 14.16 -38.19 -10.44
C ALA A 10 14.47 -37.34 -9.20
N LEU A 11 15.28 -37.85 -8.26
CA LEU A 11 15.70 -37.14 -7.06
C LEU A 11 16.71 -36.02 -7.37
N VAL A 12 17.62 -36.20 -8.34
CA VAL A 12 18.48 -35.11 -8.84
C VAL A 12 17.68 -34.07 -9.62
N LEU A 13 16.65 -34.46 -10.37
CA LEU A 13 15.72 -33.52 -11.02
C LEU A 13 14.87 -32.77 -9.99
N LEU A 14 14.36 -33.44 -8.96
CA LEU A 14 13.65 -32.79 -7.85
C LEU A 14 14.56 -31.85 -7.06
N LEU A 15 15.83 -32.21 -6.83
CA LEU A 15 16.81 -31.33 -6.21
C LEU A 15 17.09 -30.10 -7.09
N ALA A 16 17.26 -30.28 -8.40
CA ALA A 16 17.46 -29.18 -9.35
C ALA A 16 16.23 -28.28 -9.49
N ILE A 17 15.01 -28.85 -9.44
CA ILE A 17 13.74 -28.11 -9.44
C ILE A 17 13.51 -27.39 -8.10
N ALA A 18 13.92 -27.98 -6.97
CA ALA A 18 13.85 -27.36 -5.65
C ALA A 18 14.92 -26.27 -5.40
N LEU A 19 16.03 -26.28 -6.14
CA LEU A 19 17.00 -25.16 -6.17
C LEU A 19 16.59 -24.03 -7.14
N LEU A 20 15.62 -24.25 -8.02
CA LEU A 20 15.15 -23.26 -8.99
C LEU A 20 14.20 -22.13 -8.46
N PRO A 21 13.46 -22.23 -7.33
CA PRO A 21 12.49 -21.19 -6.95
C PRO A 21 13.12 -19.97 -6.27
N ALA A 22 14.39 -20.03 -5.84
CA ALA A 22 15.06 -19.00 -5.05
C ALA A 22 15.45 -17.72 -5.84
N ILE A 23 14.74 -17.41 -6.93
CA ILE A 23 15.05 -16.30 -7.85
C ILE A 23 13.89 -15.28 -7.97
N HIS A 24 12.68 -15.57 -7.47
CA HIS A 24 11.52 -14.66 -7.58
C HIS A 24 10.67 -14.50 -6.30
N ALA A 25 11.24 -14.77 -5.12
CA ALA A 25 10.65 -14.30 -3.87
C ALA A 25 11.04 -12.82 -3.65
N GLU A 26 10.15 -11.91 -4.06
CA GLU A 26 10.20 -10.51 -3.66
C GLU A 26 9.98 -10.46 -2.14
N GLU A 27 11.03 -10.17 -1.37
CA GLU A 27 11.00 -10.16 0.10
C GLU A 27 10.11 -9.01 0.61
N THR A 28 8.82 -9.28 0.73
CA THR A 28 7.99 -8.65 1.76
C THR A 28 8.43 -9.22 3.11
N GLU A 29 9.35 -8.52 3.79
CA GLU A 29 9.68 -8.83 5.19
C GLU A 29 8.37 -8.98 6.00
N PRO A 30 8.21 -10.03 6.81
CA PRO A 30 7.15 -10.03 7.81
C PRO A 30 7.45 -8.89 8.76
N ALA A 31 6.63 -7.83 8.69
CA ALA A 31 6.75 -6.65 9.53
C ALA A 31 7.01 -7.08 10.98
N SER A 32 8.13 -6.62 11.55
CA SER A 32 8.53 -6.98 12.91
C SER A 32 7.38 -6.74 13.90
N GLU A 33 7.39 -7.45 15.03
CA GLU A 33 6.33 -7.32 16.03
C GLU A 33 6.16 -5.85 16.45
N ASP A 34 7.26 -5.12 16.60
CA ASP A 34 7.32 -3.66 16.76
C ASP A 34 6.66 -2.88 15.61
N ALA A 35 6.90 -3.24 14.35
CA ALA A 35 6.30 -2.58 13.19
C ALA A 35 4.78 -2.82 13.11
N ARG A 36 4.30 -4.02 13.48
CA ARG A 36 2.86 -4.30 13.62
C ARG A 36 2.22 -3.49 14.74
N VAL A 37 2.88 -3.38 15.89
CA VAL A 37 2.43 -2.54 17.02
C VAL A 37 2.39 -1.05 16.64
N GLN A 38 3.42 -0.54 15.95
CA GLN A 38 3.44 0.84 15.44
C GLN A 38 2.34 1.10 14.41
N LEU A 39 2.03 0.12 13.55
CA LEU A 39 0.98 0.24 12.55
C LEU A 39 -0.41 0.24 13.20
N HIS A 40 -0.65 -0.59 14.23
CA HIS A 40 -1.84 -0.51 15.11
C HIS A 40 -2.01 0.86 15.79
N LEU A 41 -0.92 1.43 16.32
CA LEU A 41 -0.93 2.76 16.95
C LEU A 41 -1.33 3.86 15.95
N ARG A 42 -0.69 3.90 14.76
CA ARG A 42 -1.06 4.84 13.70
C ARG A 42 -2.50 4.66 13.23
N LEU A 43 -2.96 3.43 13.09
CA LEU A 43 -4.33 3.13 12.66
C LEU A 43 -5.37 3.73 13.62
N LYS A 44 -5.09 3.68 14.94
CA LYS A 44 -5.91 4.31 15.96
C LYS A 44 -5.86 5.85 15.92
N GLU A 45 -4.70 6.43 15.63
CA GLU A 45 -4.55 7.89 15.42
C GLU A 45 -5.31 8.35 14.16
N ASP A 46 -5.19 7.62 13.06
CA ASP A 46 -5.88 7.89 11.79
C ASP A 46 -7.41 7.74 11.93
N GLN A 47 -7.89 6.72 12.65
CA GLN A 47 -9.32 6.55 12.98
C GLN A 47 -9.85 7.72 13.84
N ALA A 48 -9.11 8.17 14.85
CA ALA A 48 -9.50 9.34 15.66
C ALA A 48 -9.48 10.65 14.85
N LEU A 49 -8.53 10.80 13.92
CA LEU A 49 -8.47 11.93 12.99
C LEU A 49 -9.63 11.89 11.99
N LEU A 50 -10.03 10.70 11.54
CA LEU A 50 -11.19 10.48 10.67
C LEU A 50 -12.49 10.92 11.32
N GLU A 51 -12.76 10.55 12.57
CA GLU A 51 -13.95 11.03 13.29
C GLU A 51 -13.94 12.55 13.43
N LYS A 52 -12.82 13.14 13.83
CA LYS A 52 -12.68 14.59 13.97
C LYS A 52 -12.98 15.33 12.65
N LEU A 53 -12.46 14.83 11.52
CA LEU A 53 -12.77 15.40 10.20
C LEU A 53 -14.25 15.23 9.83
N GLN A 54 -14.90 14.13 10.19
CA GLN A 54 -16.33 13.92 9.96
C GLN A 54 -17.19 14.90 10.76
N THR A 55 -16.91 15.11 12.05
CA THR A 55 -17.61 16.13 12.85
C THR A 55 -17.39 17.55 12.29
N GLN A 56 -16.18 17.85 11.79
CA GLN A 56 -15.91 19.13 11.12
C GLN A 56 -16.73 19.26 9.82
N LEU A 57 -16.81 18.20 9.02
CA LEU A 57 -17.62 18.16 7.80
C LEU A 57 -19.11 18.42 8.10
N GLU A 58 -19.70 17.70 9.05
CA GLU A 58 -21.09 17.87 9.47
C GLU A 58 -21.38 19.31 9.94
N SER A 59 -20.47 19.90 10.71
CA SER A 59 -20.62 21.28 11.16
C SER A 59 -20.58 22.28 10.00
N ARG A 60 -19.70 22.09 9.01
CA ARG A 60 -19.62 22.93 7.80
C ARG A 60 -20.81 22.73 6.86
N GLU A 61 -21.32 21.52 6.70
CA GLU A 61 -22.53 21.26 5.90
C GLU A 61 -23.78 21.91 6.53
N ALA A 62 -23.88 21.89 7.87
CA ALA A 62 -24.93 22.62 8.59
C ALA A 62 -24.80 24.15 8.44
N GLU A 63 -23.59 24.71 8.48
CA GLU A 63 -23.33 26.12 8.19
C GLU A 63 -23.67 26.50 6.74
N SER A 64 -23.29 25.65 5.76
CA SER A 64 -23.62 25.86 4.35
C SER A 64 -25.12 25.85 4.10
N THR A 65 -25.87 25.00 4.79
CA THR A 65 -27.34 24.96 4.70
C THR A 65 -27.96 26.26 5.22
N ARG A 66 -27.51 26.75 6.39
CA ARG A 66 -27.95 28.05 6.95
C ARG A 66 -27.59 29.24 6.05
N LEU A 67 -26.42 29.21 5.41
CA LEU A 67 -26.01 30.24 4.46
C LEU A 67 -26.88 30.23 3.19
N ALA A 68 -27.33 29.06 2.72
CA ALA A 68 -28.28 28.97 1.62
C ALA A 68 -29.63 29.63 1.98
N ASP A 69 -30.19 29.32 3.17
CA ASP A 69 -31.42 29.94 3.68
C ASP A 69 -31.28 31.48 3.78
N GLU A 70 -30.13 31.98 4.28
CA GLU A 70 -29.84 33.42 4.33
C GLU A 70 -29.72 34.07 2.95
N ILE A 71 -29.13 33.38 1.98
CA ILE A 71 -29.01 33.83 0.60
C ILE A 71 -30.41 33.95 -0.02
N ASP A 72 -31.26 32.95 0.10
CA ASP A 72 -32.63 32.97 -0.43
C ASP A 72 -33.47 34.08 0.22
N ALA A 73 -33.32 34.28 1.53
CA ALA A 73 -33.94 35.40 2.24
C ALA A 73 -33.46 36.77 1.71
N GLN A 74 -32.17 36.93 1.39
CA GLN A 74 -31.65 38.16 0.77
C GLN A 74 -32.10 38.32 -0.68
N VAL A 75 -32.18 37.25 -1.49
CA VAL A 75 -32.70 37.29 -2.86
C VAL A 75 -34.16 37.77 -2.84
N ALA A 76 -34.99 37.20 -1.96
CA ALA A 76 -36.38 37.64 -1.77
C ALA A 76 -36.49 39.09 -1.25
N ARG A 77 -35.48 39.62 -0.57
CA ARG A 77 -35.42 41.02 -0.12
C ARG A 77 -35.02 41.98 -1.25
N VAL A 78 -33.99 41.63 -2.04
CA VAL A 78 -33.56 42.39 -3.23
C VAL A 78 -34.70 42.46 -4.25
N LYS A 79 -35.40 41.33 -4.49
CA LYS A 79 -36.56 41.28 -5.39
C LYS A 79 -37.68 42.25 -4.95
N ARG A 80 -38.08 42.19 -3.68
CA ARG A 80 -39.10 43.10 -3.11
C ARG A 80 -38.71 44.57 -3.23
N LEU A 81 -37.45 44.93 -2.95
CA LEU A 81 -36.96 46.31 -3.11
C LEU A 81 -37.01 46.78 -4.58
N LYS A 82 -36.67 45.92 -5.55
CA LYS A 82 -36.81 46.25 -6.98
C LYS A 82 -38.27 46.43 -7.40
N GLU A 83 -39.18 45.58 -6.90
CA GLU A 83 -40.62 45.69 -7.16
C GLU A 83 -41.26 46.93 -6.52
N GLU A 84 -40.77 47.38 -5.36
CA GLU A 84 -41.20 48.64 -4.71
C GLU A 84 -40.71 49.89 -5.44
N ILE A 85 -39.47 49.87 -5.94
CA ILE A 85 -38.90 50.96 -6.76
C ILE A 85 -39.63 51.03 -8.10
N GLY A 86 -39.84 49.89 -8.78
CA GLY A 86 -40.56 49.82 -10.06
C GLY A 86 -42.00 50.36 -9.97
N ARG A 87 -42.78 49.92 -8.98
CA ARG A 87 -44.16 50.40 -8.75
C ARG A 87 -44.26 51.88 -8.38
N ARG A 88 -43.17 52.52 -7.94
CA ARG A 88 -43.13 53.98 -7.71
C ARG A 88 -42.60 54.76 -8.91
N ALA A 89 -41.77 54.17 -9.76
CA ALA A 89 -41.30 54.79 -10.99
C ALA A 89 -42.44 55.20 -11.93
N GLU A 90 -43.56 54.45 -11.90
CA GLU A 90 -44.81 54.77 -12.60
C GLU A 90 -45.52 56.04 -12.08
N GLY A 91 -45.11 56.58 -10.91
CA GLY A 91 -45.67 57.79 -10.29
C GLY A 91 -44.65 58.90 -9.96
N GLY A 92 -43.36 58.71 -10.25
CA GLY A 92 -42.29 59.70 -9.98
C GLY A 92 -40.89 59.09 -9.88
N GLN A 93 -39.84 59.92 -9.86
CA GLN A 93 -38.46 59.43 -9.80
C GLN A 93 -38.15 58.70 -8.47
N PRO A 94 -37.30 57.64 -8.49
CA PRO A 94 -36.85 56.94 -7.30
C PRO A 94 -36.18 57.88 -6.29
N THR A 95 -36.42 57.68 -5.00
CA THR A 95 -35.75 58.48 -3.97
C THR A 95 -34.33 57.94 -3.73
N SER A 96 -33.33 58.83 -3.62
CA SER A 96 -31.92 58.49 -3.35
C SER A 96 -31.71 57.51 -2.17
N GLU A 97 -32.57 57.57 -1.14
CA GLU A 97 -32.55 56.65 0.00
C GLU A 97 -32.94 55.21 -0.38
N GLN A 98 -33.82 55.01 -1.36
CA GLN A 98 -34.25 53.70 -1.83
C GLN A 98 -33.17 53.02 -2.69
N GLU A 99 -32.53 53.78 -3.58
CA GLU A 99 -31.38 53.30 -4.37
C GLU A 99 -30.24 52.85 -3.45
N LYS A 100 -29.96 53.63 -2.39
CA LYS A 100 -28.98 53.25 -1.37
C LYS A 100 -29.36 51.94 -0.65
N LYS A 101 -30.61 51.77 -0.23
CA LYS A 101 -31.10 50.52 0.40
C LYS A 101 -31.02 49.31 -0.54
N LEU A 102 -31.25 49.50 -1.83
CA LEU A 102 -31.08 48.46 -2.85
C LEU A 102 -29.59 48.09 -3.02
N ALA A 103 -28.71 49.08 -3.18
CA ALA A 103 -27.26 48.87 -3.31
C ALA A 103 -26.66 48.18 -2.09
N GLU A 104 -27.08 48.53 -0.87
CA GLU A 104 -26.69 47.86 0.38
C GLU A 104 -27.16 46.40 0.43
N ALA A 105 -28.38 46.10 -0.05
CA ALA A 105 -28.91 44.75 -0.12
C ALA A 105 -28.16 43.89 -1.16
N GLU A 106 -27.87 44.43 -2.34
CA GLU A 106 -27.07 43.74 -3.37
C GLU A 106 -25.62 43.52 -2.90
N ALA A 107 -25.02 44.48 -2.21
CA ALA A 107 -23.69 44.33 -1.59
C ALA A 107 -23.67 43.31 -0.44
N ARG A 108 -24.80 43.09 0.26
CA ARG A 108 -24.92 42.01 1.25
C ARG A 108 -25.07 40.64 0.56
N TYR A 109 -25.90 40.54 -0.47
CA TYR A 109 -26.04 39.33 -1.29
C TYR A 109 -24.71 38.88 -1.89
N LYS A 110 -23.95 39.79 -2.51
CA LYS A 110 -22.60 39.49 -3.06
C LYS A 110 -21.64 38.94 -2.00
N ARG A 111 -21.65 39.49 -0.78
CA ARG A 111 -20.81 39.01 0.33
C ARG A 111 -21.22 37.61 0.81
N LEU A 112 -22.52 37.38 1.05
CA LEU A 112 -23.03 36.07 1.46
C LEU A 112 -22.72 34.99 0.42
N ARG A 113 -22.91 35.30 -0.87
CA ARG A 113 -22.57 34.39 -1.96
C ARG A 113 -21.09 34.02 -1.98
N LEU A 114 -20.19 35.00 -1.83
CA LEU A 114 -18.74 34.74 -1.75
C LEU A 114 -18.40 33.84 -0.56
N THR A 115 -18.99 34.09 0.62
CA THR A 115 -18.80 33.24 1.81
C THR A 115 -19.29 31.82 1.58
N ALA A 116 -20.43 31.63 0.90
CA ALA A 116 -20.94 30.30 0.56
C ALA A 116 -20.05 29.58 -0.48
N GLU A 117 -19.52 30.29 -1.49
CA GLU A 117 -18.58 29.73 -2.46
C GLU A 117 -17.28 29.24 -1.76
N THR A 118 -16.71 30.02 -0.84
CA THR A 118 -15.56 29.56 -0.01
C THR A 118 -15.93 28.37 0.87
N GLY A 119 -17.10 28.39 1.54
CA GLY A 119 -17.55 27.29 2.40
C GLY A 119 -17.72 25.96 1.65
N LEU A 120 -18.21 26.01 0.42
CA LEU A 120 -18.32 24.83 -0.45
C LEU A 120 -16.95 24.27 -0.85
N GLN A 121 -15.94 25.12 -1.07
CA GLN A 121 -14.56 24.68 -1.31
C GLN A 121 -13.96 24.00 -0.08
N GLU A 122 -14.18 24.55 1.13
CA GLU A 122 -13.74 23.91 2.37
C GLU A 122 -14.39 22.52 2.55
N ILE A 123 -15.70 22.41 2.34
CA ILE A 123 -16.44 21.13 2.38
C ILE A 123 -15.88 20.12 1.38
N ALA A 124 -15.58 20.53 0.15
CA ALA A 124 -14.98 19.67 -0.87
C ALA A 124 -13.60 19.15 -0.42
N SER A 125 -12.73 20.04 0.09
CA SER A 125 -11.40 19.67 0.58
C SER A 125 -11.45 18.73 1.80
N LEU A 126 -12.43 18.90 2.70
CA LEU A 126 -12.66 17.99 3.82
C LEU A 126 -13.12 16.60 3.34
N LYS A 127 -14.03 16.53 2.36
CA LYS A 127 -14.47 15.26 1.76
C LYS A 127 -13.33 14.50 1.09
N GLU A 128 -12.48 15.19 0.34
CA GLU A 128 -11.29 14.60 -0.29
C GLU A 128 -10.29 14.07 0.75
N ARG A 129 -10.01 14.86 1.80
CA ARG A 129 -9.11 14.45 2.89
C ARG A 129 -9.66 13.25 3.67
N ILE A 130 -10.96 13.20 3.92
CA ILE A 130 -11.65 12.04 4.52
C ILE A 130 -11.55 10.82 3.61
N ALA A 131 -11.75 10.95 2.30
CA ALA A 131 -11.64 9.85 1.35
C ALA A 131 -10.21 9.29 1.26
N SER A 132 -9.20 10.17 1.23
CA SER A 132 -7.78 9.80 1.27
C SER A 132 -7.44 9.03 2.56
N LEU A 133 -7.86 9.53 3.72
CA LEU A 133 -7.61 8.91 5.01
C LEU A 133 -8.31 7.55 5.16
N ARG A 134 -9.57 7.43 4.71
CA ARG A 134 -10.27 6.13 4.63
C ARG A 134 -9.52 5.12 3.78
N LYS A 135 -8.93 5.54 2.66
CA LYS A 135 -8.11 4.67 1.79
C LYS A 135 -6.81 4.25 2.48
N GLN A 136 -6.18 5.14 3.24
CA GLN A 136 -4.98 4.83 4.04
C GLN A 136 -5.28 3.83 5.16
N ILE A 137 -6.37 4.06 5.92
CA ILE A 137 -6.85 3.15 6.96
C ILE A 137 -7.16 1.78 6.36
N ALA A 138 -7.95 1.70 5.28
CA ALA A 138 -8.28 0.42 4.64
C ALA A 138 -7.04 -0.34 4.12
N ALA A 139 -6.02 0.36 3.61
CA ALA A 139 -4.75 -0.25 3.22
C ALA A 139 -3.95 -0.78 4.43
N ALA A 140 -3.97 -0.05 5.56
CA ALA A 140 -3.32 -0.44 6.80
C ALA A 140 -4.05 -1.62 7.49
N GLU A 141 -5.39 -1.63 7.48
CA GLU A 141 -6.24 -2.74 7.94
C GLU A 141 -6.00 -4.00 7.10
N ALA A 142 -5.85 -3.87 5.77
CA ALA A 142 -5.53 -5.01 4.89
C ALA A 142 -4.14 -5.64 5.16
N ILE A 143 -3.18 -4.88 5.69
CA ILE A 143 -1.85 -5.38 6.11
C ILE A 143 -1.91 -6.09 7.48
N LEU A 144 -2.91 -5.74 8.31
CA LEU A 144 -3.13 -6.30 9.64
C LEU A 144 -4.13 -7.45 9.69
N ALA A 145 -4.97 -7.59 8.67
CA ALA A 145 -5.92 -8.69 8.56
C ALA A 145 -5.15 -10.04 8.65
N PRO A 146 -5.63 -11.01 9.45
CA PRO A 146 -5.09 -12.35 9.39
C PRO A 146 -5.29 -12.90 7.97
N VAL A 147 -4.29 -13.62 7.46
CA VAL A 147 -4.41 -14.35 6.20
C VAL A 147 -5.27 -15.59 6.44
N ASP A 148 -6.58 -15.38 6.53
CA ASP A 148 -7.57 -16.45 6.52
C ASP A 148 -7.67 -17.02 5.10
N GLU A 149 -6.87 -18.05 4.84
CA GLU A 149 -7.09 -18.98 3.73
C GLU A 149 -8.35 -19.84 3.98
N THR A 150 -9.54 -19.23 3.99
CA THR A 150 -10.83 -19.93 3.87
C THR A 150 -11.95 -18.96 3.48
N LYS A 151 -12.24 -18.84 2.18
CA LYS A 151 -13.49 -18.22 1.71
C LYS A 151 -14.03 -18.74 0.37
N GLU A 152 -14.26 -20.04 0.31
CA GLU A 152 -15.32 -20.64 -0.52
C GLU A 152 -16.10 -21.63 0.36
N GLU A 153 -17.41 -21.77 0.11
CA GLU A 153 -18.40 -22.52 0.93
C GLU A 153 -18.71 -21.86 2.32
N GLU A 154 -19.94 -21.77 2.83
CA GLU A 154 -21.28 -22.05 2.29
C GLU A 154 -22.34 -21.09 2.93
N LYS A 155 -23.55 -21.06 2.38
CA LYS A 155 -24.64 -20.10 2.67
C LYS A 155 -25.80 -20.75 3.42
N ALA A 156 -25.86 -20.66 4.76
CA ALA A 156 -27.10 -20.89 5.54
C ALA A 156 -27.09 -20.29 6.96
N THR A 157 -28.21 -19.69 7.36
CA THR A 157 -28.67 -19.38 8.74
C THR A 157 -30.02 -20.13 8.93
N PRO A 158 -30.60 -20.39 10.14
CA PRO A 158 -30.55 -19.56 11.36
C PRO A 158 -30.48 -20.44 12.70
N PRO A 159 -31.01 -20.08 13.92
CA PRO A 159 -30.27 -20.21 15.20
C PRO A 159 -31.12 -20.87 16.35
N PRO A 160 -31.13 -20.44 17.64
CA PRO A 160 -30.10 -20.38 18.72
C PRO A 160 -30.46 -21.14 20.03
N ALA A 161 -29.49 -21.29 20.96
CA ALA A 161 -29.69 -21.41 22.43
C ALA A 161 -28.34 -21.16 23.16
N GLU A 162 -28.16 -20.04 23.89
CA GLU A 162 -28.34 -19.83 25.35
C GLU A 162 -27.12 -20.15 26.26
N THR A 163 -26.59 -19.09 26.89
CA THR A 163 -25.71 -19.04 28.10
C THR A 163 -26.56 -19.27 29.38
N PRO A 164 -26.03 -19.55 30.61
CA PRO A 164 -24.93 -18.81 31.27
C PRO A 164 -24.01 -19.56 32.29
N ALA A 165 -23.06 -18.82 32.88
CA ALA A 165 -22.29 -19.14 34.11
C ALA A 165 -23.03 -18.58 35.37
N PRO A 166 -22.56 -18.61 36.67
CA PRO A 166 -21.19 -18.84 37.21
C PRO A 166 -21.07 -19.69 38.53
N ALA A 167 -19.91 -19.56 39.22
CA ALA A 167 -19.40 -20.27 40.43
C ALA A 167 -20.07 -19.85 41.79
N PRO A 168 -19.57 -20.10 43.06
CA PRO A 168 -18.30 -20.74 43.55
C PRO A 168 -18.38 -21.62 44.85
N THR A 169 -17.26 -22.21 45.34
CA THR A 169 -16.97 -22.37 46.81
C THR A 169 -15.52 -22.77 47.21
N SER A 170 -15.02 -22.06 48.24
CA SER A 170 -13.81 -22.10 49.12
C SER A 170 -13.40 -23.43 49.86
N PRO A 171 -12.36 -23.49 50.75
CA PRO A 171 -11.09 -22.71 50.89
C PRO A 171 -9.82 -23.49 51.45
N ALA A 172 -8.73 -22.74 51.67
CA ALA A 172 -7.75 -22.79 52.79
C ALA A 172 -6.45 -23.66 52.72
N GLY A 173 -5.31 -23.02 53.04
CA GLY A 173 -4.01 -23.67 53.28
C GLY A 173 -2.75 -22.78 53.13
N LEU A 174 -2.42 -21.97 54.14
CA LEU A 174 -1.12 -21.29 54.37
C LEU A 174 -0.79 -21.45 55.88
N PRO A 175 0.48 -21.54 56.34
CA PRO A 175 1.59 -20.61 56.05
C PRO A 175 2.90 -21.36 55.61
N GLU A 176 4.14 -20.82 55.60
CA GLU A 176 4.70 -19.52 56.02
C GLU A 176 5.96 -19.14 55.17
N LEU A 177 6.81 -18.22 55.65
CA LEU A 177 8.14 -17.87 55.10
C LEU A 177 9.22 -17.98 56.20
N PRO A 178 10.48 -18.26 55.82
CA PRO A 178 11.48 -17.17 55.95
C PRO A 178 12.55 -17.12 54.84
N LEU A 179 13.18 -15.94 54.71
CA LEU A 179 14.31 -15.67 53.80
C LEU A 179 15.64 -16.25 54.31
N ALA A 180 16.47 -16.80 53.42
CA ALA A 180 17.94 -16.63 53.44
C ALA A 180 18.67 -17.18 52.18
N SER A 181 19.81 -16.55 51.85
CA SER A 181 20.98 -17.06 51.12
C SER A 181 20.87 -17.63 49.69
N SER A 182 21.48 -16.90 48.75
CA SER A 182 22.33 -17.50 47.69
C SER A 182 23.58 -18.11 48.33
N PRO A 183 24.21 -19.16 47.73
CA PRO A 183 25.35 -18.87 46.85
C PRO A 183 25.58 -19.84 45.66
N GLU A 184 26.51 -19.43 44.79
CA GLU A 184 27.39 -20.25 43.92
C GLU A 184 26.84 -21.13 42.77
N THR A 185 26.88 -20.52 41.58
CA THR A 185 27.61 -21.01 40.38
C THR A 185 27.78 -22.51 40.11
N THR A 186 27.19 -22.97 39.00
CA THR A 186 27.87 -23.88 38.05
C THR A 186 27.36 -23.60 36.62
N PRO A 187 28.21 -23.56 35.59
CA PRO A 187 27.80 -23.07 34.26
C PRO A 187 27.16 -24.18 33.41
N THR A 188 25.83 -24.16 33.28
CA THR A 188 25.16 -24.95 32.25
C THR A 188 25.25 -24.24 30.91
N ALA A 189 25.79 -24.95 29.92
CA ALA A 189 26.14 -24.45 28.59
C ALA A 189 25.08 -23.54 27.94
N ALA A 190 25.54 -22.37 27.47
CA ALA A 190 24.75 -21.51 26.60
C ALA A 190 24.41 -22.24 25.27
N PRO A 191 23.21 -22.01 24.70
CA PRO A 191 22.94 -22.44 23.33
C PRO A 191 23.87 -21.66 22.38
N ALA A 192 24.79 -22.38 21.74
CA ALA A 192 25.69 -21.79 20.75
C ALA A 192 24.93 -21.48 19.46
N GLY A 193 25.04 -20.26 18.93
CA GLY A 193 24.80 -20.04 17.51
C GLY A 193 24.02 -18.80 17.06
N GLU A 194 23.57 -17.90 17.94
CA GLU A 194 23.18 -16.55 17.50
C GLU A 194 24.44 -15.73 17.19
N ALA A 195 25.07 -16.06 16.07
CA ALA A 195 26.06 -15.21 15.44
C ALA A 195 25.35 -13.97 14.90
N THR A 196 25.20 -12.96 15.74
CA THR A 196 24.81 -11.61 15.32
C THR A 196 25.82 -11.19 14.26
N ALA A 197 25.42 -11.21 12.99
CA ALA A 197 26.29 -10.95 11.87
C ALA A 197 26.65 -9.46 11.86
N THR A 198 27.71 -9.10 12.57
CA THR A 198 28.24 -7.74 12.64
C THR A 198 28.61 -7.30 11.23
N LEU A 199 27.77 -6.40 10.67
CA LEU A 199 27.93 -5.86 9.32
C LEU A 199 29.37 -5.34 9.16
N ARG A 200 30.06 -5.81 8.12
CA ARG A 200 31.46 -5.46 7.89
C ARG A 200 31.58 -3.97 7.53
N PRO A 201 32.71 -3.30 7.82
CA PRO A 201 32.89 -1.88 7.53
C PRO A 201 32.51 -1.48 6.10
N GLU A 202 32.95 -2.27 5.10
CA GLU A 202 32.62 -2.07 3.68
C GLU A 202 31.10 -2.10 3.40
N GLN A 203 30.35 -2.98 4.06
CA GLN A 203 28.89 -3.09 3.91
C GLN A 203 28.18 -1.88 4.54
N ILE A 204 28.72 -1.35 5.65
CA ILE A 204 28.21 -0.14 6.32
C ILE A 204 28.50 1.11 5.48
N GLU A 205 29.68 1.21 4.87
CA GLU A 205 30.05 2.32 3.99
C GLU A 205 29.23 2.32 2.69
N ALA A 206 29.08 1.17 2.04
CA ALA A 206 28.22 1.03 0.87
C ALA A 206 26.76 1.40 1.17
N ALA A 207 26.21 0.95 2.31
CA ALA A 207 24.86 1.32 2.74
C ALA A 207 24.72 2.83 2.98
N LYS A 208 25.68 3.47 3.67
CA LYS A 208 25.70 4.92 3.89
C LYS A 208 25.79 5.71 2.58
N MET A 209 26.56 5.24 1.60
CA MET A 209 26.64 5.88 0.28
C MET A 209 25.35 5.71 -0.53
N ALA A 210 24.74 4.52 -0.50
CA ALA A 210 23.44 4.27 -1.11
C ALA A 210 22.36 5.17 -0.51
N GLU A 211 22.34 5.33 0.82
CA GLU A 211 21.39 6.21 1.50
C GLU A 211 21.60 7.69 1.14
N ARG A 212 22.84 8.18 1.11
CA ARG A 212 23.15 9.56 0.69
C ARG A 212 22.67 9.85 -0.73
N ARG A 213 23.02 8.99 -1.70
CA ARG A 213 22.55 9.15 -3.10
C ARG A 213 21.04 9.03 -3.22
N ALA A 214 20.39 8.16 -2.43
CA ALA A 214 18.93 8.08 -2.40
C ALA A 214 18.27 9.37 -1.87
N ARG A 215 18.86 10.03 -0.85
CA ARG A 215 18.40 11.34 -0.37
C ARG A 215 18.59 12.44 -1.42
N GLU A 216 19.71 12.44 -2.15
CA GLU A 216 19.98 13.39 -3.24
C GLU A 216 19.04 13.19 -4.44
N ALA A 217 18.75 11.94 -4.82
CA ALA A 217 17.78 11.62 -5.85
C ALA A 217 16.37 12.09 -5.47
N ARG A 218 15.88 11.76 -4.26
CA ARG A 218 14.57 12.22 -3.75
C ARG A 218 14.45 13.74 -3.73
N LYS A 219 15.55 14.46 -3.40
CA LYS A 219 15.54 15.92 -3.43
C LYS A 219 15.36 16.43 -4.87
N ALA A 220 16.09 15.89 -5.83
CA ALA A 220 15.94 16.30 -7.23
C ALA A 220 14.57 15.91 -7.83
N GLU A 221 13.99 14.78 -7.42
CA GLU A 221 12.60 14.41 -7.75
C GLU A 221 11.60 15.43 -7.17
N GLN A 222 11.78 15.87 -5.92
CA GLN A 222 10.96 16.95 -5.33
C GLN A 222 11.17 18.29 -6.02
N ASP A 223 12.40 18.62 -6.45
CA ASP A 223 12.69 19.85 -7.19
C ASP A 223 11.95 19.86 -8.55
N VAL A 224 11.80 18.71 -9.22
CA VAL A 224 10.95 18.56 -10.42
C VAL A 224 9.47 18.75 -10.10
N VAL A 225 8.95 18.18 -9.00
CA VAL A 225 7.54 18.39 -8.58
C VAL A 225 7.26 19.88 -8.32
N ASN A 226 8.12 20.52 -7.52
CA ASN A 226 8.02 21.95 -7.20
C ASN A 226 8.10 22.83 -8.47
N TYR A 227 8.87 22.41 -9.47
CA TYR A 227 8.94 23.08 -10.77
C TYR A 227 7.62 22.94 -11.56
N VAL A 228 7.06 21.72 -11.65
CA VAL A 228 5.78 21.47 -12.35
C VAL A 228 4.63 22.23 -11.68
N GLU A 229 4.59 22.31 -10.35
CA GLU A 229 3.62 23.11 -9.60
C GLU A 229 3.71 24.61 -9.98
N ARG A 230 4.92 25.17 -10.05
CA ARG A 230 5.14 26.57 -10.46
C ARG A 230 4.70 26.82 -11.90
N LEU A 231 5.04 25.93 -12.83
CA LEU A 231 4.64 26.03 -14.23
C LEU A 231 3.11 25.97 -14.36
N THR A 232 2.45 25.09 -13.59
CA THR A 232 0.99 24.96 -13.57
C THR A 232 0.31 26.20 -13.00
N ALA A 233 0.84 26.75 -11.90
CA ALA A 233 0.36 28.00 -11.31
C ALA A 233 0.50 29.18 -12.28
N LEU A 234 1.63 29.26 -12.99
CA LEU A 234 1.87 30.30 -14.00
C LEU A 234 0.91 30.17 -15.20
N LYS A 235 0.71 28.95 -15.73
CA LYS A 235 -0.27 28.68 -16.79
C LYS A 235 -1.69 29.05 -16.39
N THR A 236 -2.07 28.77 -15.13
CA THR A 236 -3.35 29.19 -14.56
C THR A 236 -3.46 30.72 -14.51
N GLN A 237 -2.40 31.42 -14.12
CA GLN A 237 -2.38 32.89 -14.05
C GLN A 237 -2.44 33.54 -15.45
N ILE A 238 -1.78 32.95 -16.45
CA ILE A 238 -1.87 33.32 -17.87
C ILE A 238 -3.32 33.20 -18.33
N GLN A 239 -3.96 32.05 -18.13
CA GLN A 239 -5.35 31.82 -18.53
C GLN A 239 -6.32 32.83 -17.90
N VAL A 240 -6.20 33.08 -16.58
CA VAL A 240 -7.03 34.08 -15.89
C VAL A 240 -6.81 35.50 -16.45
N THR A 241 -5.58 35.83 -16.85
CA THR A 241 -5.26 37.13 -17.47
C THR A 241 -5.84 37.23 -18.88
N GLU A 242 -5.80 36.15 -19.67
CA GLU A 242 -6.44 36.07 -20.99
C GLU A 242 -7.96 36.23 -20.90
N ASP A 243 -8.62 35.52 -19.98
CA ASP A 243 -10.06 35.64 -19.72
C ASP A 243 -10.46 37.06 -19.30
N GLN A 244 -9.64 37.74 -18.49
CA GLN A 244 -9.84 39.14 -18.11
C GLN A 244 -9.73 40.07 -19.33
N ILE A 245 -8.71 39.90 -20.17
CA ILE A 245 -8.51 40.69 -21.40
C ILE A 245 -9.67 40.47 -22.37
N ASP A 246 -10.15 39.24 -22.55
CA ASP A 246 -11.25 38.93 -23.45
C ASP A 246 -12.61 39.42 -22.91
N SER A 247 -12.79 39.45 -21.60
CA SER A 247 -13.90 40.15 -20.94
C SER A 247 -13.85 41.66 -21.22
N GLN A 248 -12.70 42.31 -21.01
CA GLN A 248 -12.49 43.73 -21.33
C GLN A 248 -12.74 44.03 -22.82
N LYS A 249 -12.30 43.17 -23.75
CA LYS A 249 -12.59 43.28 -25.20
C LYS A 249 -14.08 43.14 -25.52
N LYS A 250 -14.88 42.39 -24.73
CA LYS A 250 -16.34 42.34 -24.89
C LYS A 250 -16.97 43.65 -24.42
N THR A 251 -16.62 44.12 -23.22
CA THR A 251 -17.10 45.41 -22.69
C THR A 251 -16.71 46.60 -23.59
N LEU A 252 -15.51 46.61 -24.18
CA LEU A 252 -15.11 47.63 -25.15
C LEU A 252 -15.97 47.61 -26.42
N ARG A 253 -16.34 46.43 -26.93
CA ARG A 253 -17.26 46.31 -28.08
C ARG A 253 -18.67 46.80 -27.75
N GLU A 254 -19.17 46.49 -26.57
CA GLU A 254 -20.46 46.98 -26.07
C GLU A 254 -20.45 48.52 -25.92
N LEU A 255 -19.49 49.07 -25.19
CA LEU A 255 -19.36 50.52 -24.97
C LEU A 255 -19.12 51.30 -26.26
N SER A 256 -18.30 50.79 -27.19
CA SER A 256 -18.08 51.44 -28.49
C SER A 256 -19.31 51.39 -29.38
N SER A 257 -20.11 50.32 -29.34
CA SER A 257 -21.40 50.28 -30.05
C SER A 257 -22.41 51.29 -29.48
N LEU A 258 -22.48 51.43 -28.15
CA LEU A 258 -23.30 52.44 -27.48
C LEU A 258 -22.83 53.87 -27.80
N ALA A 259 -21.52 54.11 -27.85
CA ALA A 259 -20.97 55.40 -28.25
C ALA A 259 -21.34 55.76 -29.70
N ALA A 260 -21.26 54.81 -30.62
CA ALA A 260 -21.68 55.00 -32.02
C ALA A 260 -23.20 55.25 -32.15
N GLU A 261 -24.02 54.57 -31.35
CA GLU A 261 -25.47 54.83 -31.31
C GLU A 261 -25.79 56.23 -30.78
N LEU A 262 -25.15 56.65 -29.68
CA LEU A 262 -25.28 58.00 -29.13
C LEU A 262 -24.81 59.08 -30.11
N GLU A 263 -23.74 58.84 -30.86
CA GLU A 263 -23.25 59.74 -31.92
C GLU A 263 -24.25 59.86 -33.08
N ASN A 264 -24.85 58.75 -33.50
CA ASN A 264 -25.88 58.73 -34.53
C ASN A 264 -27.14 59.50 -34.06
N ARG A 265 -27.60 59.27 -32.82
CA ARG A 265 -28.73 60.01 -32.23
C ARG A 265 -28.43 61.50 -32.08
N LEU A 266 -27.20 61.89 -31.73
CA LEU A 266 -26.79 63.29 -31.69
C LEU A 266 -26.84 63.96 -33.07
N ALA A 267 -26.62 63.19 -34.14
CA ALA A 267 -26.71 63.66 -35.53
C ALA A 267 -28.15 63.76 -36.05
N THR A 268 -29.07 62.89 -35.61
CA THR A 268 -30.47 62.86 -36.07
C THR A 268 -31.45 63.67 -35.21
N GLU A 269 -31.33 63.61 -33.88
CA GLU A 269 -32.23 64.28 -32.92
C GLU A 269 -31.75 65.68 -32.51
N GLY A 270 -30.50 66.01 -32.79
CA GLY A 270 -29.87 67.29 -32.47
C GLY A 270 -29.11 67.31 -31.14
N ARG A 271 -28.28 68.36 -30.96
CA ARG A 271 -27.37 68.47 -29.81
C ARG A 271 -28.09 68.88 -28.52
N THR A 272 -28.48 67.91 -27.71
CA THR A 272 -28.90 68.14 -26.32
C THR A 272 -27.70 67.99 -25.36
N GLU A 273 -27.66 68.81 -24.31
CA GLU A 273 -26.61 68.72 -23.28
C GLU A 273 -26.63 67.38 -22.51
N ALA A 274 -27.78 66.68 -22.51
CA ALA A 274 -27.90 65.36 -21.89
C ALA A 274 -27.11 64.32 -22.70
N LEU A 275 -27.41 64.19 -24.00
CA LEU A 275 -26.72 63.27 -24.91
C LEU A 275 -25.20 63.56 -24.98
N GLN A 276 -24.80 64.84 -25.00
CA GLN A 276 -23.37 65.19 -24.99
C GLN A 276 -22.66 64.75 -23.70
N ARG A 277 -23.29 64.93 -22.53
CA ARG A 277 -22.72 64.47 -21.25
C ARG A 277 -22.65 62.96 -21.16
N GLU A 278 -23.64 62.26 -21.70
CA GLU A 278 -23.66 60.79 -21.75
C GLU A 278 -22.58 60.24 -22.68
N LEU A 279 -22.46 60.77 -23.90
CA LEU A 279 -21.39 60.40 -24.84
C LEU A 279 -19.99 60.66 -24.27
N LEU A 280 -19.78 61.80 -23.59
CA LEU A 280 -18.51 62.10 -22.93
C LEU A 280 -18.20 61.12 -21.77
N ARG A 281 -19.21 60.70 -21.00
CA ARG A 281 -19.05 59.65 -19.98
C ARG A 281 -18.67 58.32 -20.62
N THR A 282 -19.39 57.86 -21.63
CA THR A 282 -19.13 56.60 -22.34
C THR A 282 -17.72 56.59 -22.95
N ARG A 283 -17.32 57.67 -23.64
CA ARG A 283 -15.95 57.81 -24.18
C ARG A 283 -14.87 57.80 -23.08
N LYS A 284 -15.12 58.41 -21.91
CA LYS A 284 -14.20 58.33 -20.76
C LYS A 284 -14.09 56.91 -20.22
N THR A 285 -15.20 56.19 -20.08
CA THR A 285 -15.20 54.78 -19.65
C THR A 285 -14.50 53.87 -20.66
N ILE A 286 -14.64 54.11 -21.97
CA ILE A 286 -13.86 53.40 -23.00
C ILE A 286 -12.36 53.59 -22.75
N ALA A 287 -11.89 54.83 -22.60
CA ALA A 287 -10.46 55.11 -22.35
C ALA A 287 -9.95 54.44 -21.06
N GLU A 288 -10.73 54.48 -19.96
CA GLU A 288 -10.40 53.81 -18.70
C GLU A 288 -10.33 52.28 -18.82
N VAL A 289 -11.10 51.67 -19.73
CA VAL A 289 -11.07 50.21 -19.99
C VAL A 289 -9.94 49.86 -20.97
N GLU A 290 -9.65 50.70 -21.97
CA GLU A 290 -8.50 50.53 -22.87
C GLU A 290 -7.17 50.62 -22.11
N GLU A 291 -7.01 51.56 -21.18
CA GLU A 291 -5.83 51.68 -20.32
C GLU A 291 -5.63 50.40 -19.48
N LYS A 292 -6.70 49.92 -18.82
CA LYS A 292 -6.68 48.68 -18.04
C LYS A 292 -6.35 47.46 -18.91
N ARG A 293 -6.90 47.39 -20.13
CA ARG A 293 -6.60 46.32 -21.07
C ARG A 293 -5.14 46.35 -21.51
N ALA A 294 -4.59 47.51 -21.84
CA ALA A 294 -3.18 47.65 -22.20
C ALA A 294 -2.25 47.24 -21.04
N ALA A 295 -2.61 47.56 -19.80
CA ALA A 295 -1.90 47.10 -18.61
C ALA A 295 -1.99 45.57 -18.45
N SER A 296 -3.17 44.97 -18.59
CA SER A 296 -3.35 43.50 -18.55
C SER A 296 -2.61 42.79 -19.68
N GLU A 297 -2.60 43.34 -20.90
CA GLU A 297 -1.87 42.77 -22.05
C GLU A 297 -0.34 42.78 -21.83
N LYS A 298 0.19 43.80 -21.15
CA LYS A 298 1.59 43.81 -20.72
C LYS A 298 1.89 42.75 -19.65
N VAL A 299 1.02 42.61 -18.64
CA VAL A 299 1.17 41.53 -17.65
C VAL A 299 1.14 40.16 -18.33
N LEU A 300 0.29 39.96 -19.33
CA LEU A 300 0.25 38.73 -20.11
C LEU A 300 1.55 38.47 -20.90
N SER A 301 2.17 39.50 -21.49
CA SER A 301 3.47 39.34 -22.17
C SER A 301 4.58 38.94 -21.19
N ASP A 302 4.61 39.57 -20.01
CA ASP A 302 5.62 39.32 -18.97
C ASP A 302 5.47 37.88 -18.42
N LEU A 303 4.23 37.42 -18.17
CA LEU A 303 3.95 36.04 -17.74
C LEU A 303 4.34 35.00 -18.81
N ARG A 304 4.04 35.25 -20.08
CA ARG A 304 4.44 34.37 -21.20
C ARG A 304 5.94 34.38 -21.48
N GLU A 305 6.68 35.40 -21.03
CA GLU A 305 8.15 35.39 -21.05
C GLU A 305 8.69 34.52 -19.91
N GLN A 306 8.13 34.64 -18.70
CA GLN A 306 8.46 33.76 -17.57
C GLN A 306 8.17 32.28 -17.87
N GLU A 307 7.07 31.99 -18.57
CA GLU A 307 6.69 30.63 -18.99
C GLU A 307 7.76 30.03 -19.92
N ARG A 308 8.14 30.76 -20.98
CA ARG A 308 9.18 30.32 -21.92
C ARG A 308 10.56 30.18 -21.26
N ALA A 309 10.86 31.01 -20.26
CA ALA A 309 12.10 30.87 -19.47
C ALA A 309 12.06 29.60 -18.62
N LEU A 310 10.95 29.31 -17.93
CA LEU A 310 10.77 28.09 -17.16
C LEU A 310 10.81 26.84 -18.04
N GLU A 311 10.10 26.81 -19.17
CA GLU A 311 10.09 25.65 -20.09
C GLU A 311 11.48 25.35 -20.65
N ALA A 312 12.34 26.36 -20.84
CA ALA A 312 13.74 26.16 -21.22
C ALA A 312 14.60 25.51 -20.11
N GLU A 313 14.21 25.64 -18.84
CA GLU A 313 14.87 25.00 -17.70
C GLU A 313 14.40 23.54 -17.46
N GLU A 314 13.22 23.15 -17.96
CA GLU A 314 12.61 21.81 -17.73
C GLU A 314 13.58 20.67 -18.02
N ALA A 315 14.23 20.71 -19.18
CA ALA A 315 15.18 19.70 -19.62
C ALA A 315 16.36 19.52 -18.65
N GLN A 316 16.76 20.59 -17.95
CA GLN A 316 17.83 20.53 -16.95
C GLN A 316 17.35 19.86 -15.66
N PHE A 317 16.16 20.22 -15.16
CA PHE A 317 15.58 19.60 -13.96
C PHE A 317 15.33 18.11 -14.16
N VAL A 318 14.70 17.72 -15.27
CA VAL A 318 14.40 16.31 -15.58
C VAL A 318 15.69 15.50 -15.75
N ALA A 319 16.66 15.98 -16.54
CA ALA A 319 17.94 15.27 -16.72
C ALA A 319 18.76 15.17 -15.40
N ALA A 320 18.69 16.20 -14.55
CA ALA A 320 19.40 16.22 -13.28
C ALA A 320 18.71 15.38 -12.18
N ALA A 321 17.41 15.09 -12.31
CA ALA A 321 16.72 14.09 -11.49
C ALA A 321 17.05 12.66 -11.97
N GLU A 322 16.98 12.41 -13.29
CA GLU A 322 17.31 11.10 -13.88
C GLU A 322 18.73 10.63 -13.54
N THR A 323 19.73 11.50 -13.65
CA THR A 323 21.14 11.14 -13.37
C THR A 323 21.31 10.72 -11.92
N ARG A 324 20.80 11.52 -10.96
CA ARG A 324 20.84 11.20 -9.53
C ARG A 324 20.09 9.92 -9.19
N ARG A 325 18.92 9.68 -9.79
CA ARG A 325 18.19 8.42 -9.65
C ARG A 325 19.03 7.23 -10.14
N LYS A 326 19.63 7.32 -11.33
CA LYS A 326 20.51 6.27 -11.89
C LYS A 326 21.72 6.00 -10.99
N GLU A 327 22.29 7.01 -10.36
CA GLU A 327 23.39 6.88 -9.39
C GLU A 327 22.94 6.25 -8.06
N ALA A 328 21.77 6.62 -7.54
CA ALA A 328 21.18 6.02 -6.35
C ALA A 328 20.85 4.53 -6.57
N GLU A 329 20.27 4.17 -7.73
CA GLU A 329 20.00 2.77 -8.09
C GLU A 329 21.29 1.95 -8.26
N LYS A 330 22.37 2.54 -8.78
CA LYS A 330 23.70 1.88 -8.83
C LYS A 330 24.23 1.60 -7.43
N ALA A 331 24.25 2.60 -6.55
CA ALA A 331 24.74 2.45 -5.18
C ALA A 331 23.88 1.48 -4.34
N ARG A 332 22.55 1.48 -4.54
CA ARG A 332 21.64 0.51 -3.91
C ARG A 332 21.96 -0.92 -4.34
N ARG A 333 22.15 -1.17 -5.64
CA ARG A 333 22.55 -2.49 -6.17
C ARG A 333 23.91 -2.94 -5.62
N GLU A 334 24.87 -2.04 -5.51
CA GLU A 334 26.19 -2.31 -4.93
C GLU A 334 26.10 -2.69 -3.45
N SER A 335 25.34 -1.93 -2.65
CA SER A 335 25.06 -2.26 -1.24
C SER A 335 24.34 -3.61 -1.09
N GLN A 336 23.33 -3.89 -1.92
CA GLN A 336 22.59 -5.15 -1.91
C GLN A 336 23.47 -6.33 -2.33
N TRP A 337 24.34 -6.17 -3.34
CA TRP A 337 25.31 -7.18 -3.75
C TRP A 337 26.29 -7.54 -2.63
N LEU A 338 26.80 -6.53 -1.92
CA LEU A 338 27.71 -6.73 -0.78
C LEU A 338 27.02 -7.37 0.44
N GLN A 339 25.70 -7.19 0.59
CA GLN A 339 24.89 -7.82 1.65
C GLN A 339 24.35 -9.20 1.25
N SER A 340 24.33 -9.54 -0.04
CA SER A 340 23.74 -10.78 -0.54
C SER A 340 24.34 -12.06 0.09
N PRO A 341 23.51 -13.06 0.44
CA PRO A 341 23.97 -14.39 0.86
C PRO A 341 24.87 -15.07 -0.19
N LEU A 342 24.64 -14.77 -1.48
CA LEU A 342 25.34 -15.39 -2.62
C LEU A 342 26.72 -14.77 -2.90
N HIS A 343 27.15 -13.76 -2.14
CA HIS A 343 28.49 -13.19 -2.29
C HIS A 343 29.55 -14.29 -2.07
N PRO A 344 30.56 -14.45 -2.96
CA PRO A 344 31.43 -15.64 -2.96
C PRO A 344 32.18 -15.89 -1.64
N ARG A 345 32.47 -14.82 -0.87
CA ARG A 345 33.07 -14.94 0.47
C ARG A 345 32.07 -15.33 1.59
N ASN A 346 30.78 -15.01 1.43
CA ASN A 346 29.74 -15.41 2.38
C ASN A 346 29.38 -16.88 2.17
N VAL A 347 29.24 -17.30 0.90
CA VAL A 347 29.06 -18.71 0.54
C VAL A 347 30.22 -19.56 1.05
N ALA A 348 31.47 -19.09 0.92
CA ALA A 348 32.63 -19.80 1.48
C ALA A 348 32.52 -20.02 3.00
N GLY A 349 32.20 -18.97 3.77
CA GLY A 349 32.01 -19.10 5.23
C GLY A 349 30.81 -19.97 5.62
N TRP A 350 29.72 -19.94 4.86
CA TRP A 350 28.57 -20.83 5.03
C TRP A 350 28.94 -22.29 4.75
N VAL A 351 29.69 -22.56 3.68
CA VAL A 351 30.21 -23.92 3.36
C VAL A 351 31.17 -24.39 4.45
N GLU A 352 32.03 -23.52 4.98
CA GLU A 352 32.97 -23.88 6.04
C GLU A 352 32.26 -24.24 7.36
N GLN A 353 31.19 -23.52 7.71
CA GLN A 353 30.41 -23.77 8.94
C GLN A 353 29.39 -24.92 8.81
N ARG A 354 28.67 -25.03 7.68
CA ARG A 354 27.60 -26.03 7.49
C ARG A 354 28.01 -27.26 6.67
N GLY A 355 29.01 -27.14 5.80
CA GLY A 355 29.51 -28.23 4.95
C GLY A 355 29.91 -29.49 5.71
N PRO A 356 30.63 -29.41 6.85
CA PRO A 356 30.97 -30.60 7.64
C PRO A 356 29.73 -31.34 8.17
N ARG A 357 28.70 -30.61 8.60
CA ARG A 357 27.45 -31.20 9.12
C ARG A 357 26.61 -31.82 8.02
N LEU A 358 26.48 -31.14 6.87
CA LEU A 358 25.85 -31.69 5.67
C LEU A 358 26.55 -32.98 5.20
N LEU A 359 27.89 -33.02 5.21
CA LEU A 359 28.64 -34.25 4.90
C LEU A 359 28.34 -35.40 5.87
N ILE A 360 28.25 -35.12 7.18
CA ILE A 360 27.88 -36.11 8.20
C ILE A 360 26.44 -36.60 7.98
N ALA A 361 25.48 -35.72 7.68
CA ALA A 361 24.10 -36.09 7.39
C ALA A 361 23.99 -36.98 6.14
N ILE A 362 24.67 -36.63 5.04
CA ILE A 362 24.75 -37.46 3.82
C ILE A 362 25.35 -38.82 4.14
N LEU A 363 26.46 -38.86 4.90
CA LEU A 363 27.12 -40.10 5.28
C LEU A 363 26.20 -41.00 6.13
N ALA A 364 25.47 -40.43 7.08
CA ALA A 364 24.50 -41.15 7.90
C ALA A 364 23.38 -41.77 7.05
N ILE A 365 22.82 -41.03 6.08
CA ILE A 365 21.80 -41.54 5.15
C ILE A 365 22.34 -42.71 4.32
N VAL A 366 23.57 -42.60 3.79
CA VAL A 366 24.22 -43.66 3.00
C VAL A 366 24.45 -44.92 3.85
N VAL A 367 24.94 -44.77 5.08
CA VAL A 367 25.12 -45.89 6.03
C VAL A 367 23.77 -46.54 6.37
N MET A 368 22.72 -45.76 6.60
CA MET A 368 21.39 -46.26 6.93
C MET A 368 20.76 -47.07 5.77
N LEU A 369 20.89 -46.58 4.54
CA LEU A 369 20.45 -47.29 3.33
C LEU A 369 21.26 -48.57 3.08
N PHE A 370 22.56 -48.57 3.39
CA PHE A 370 23.40 -49.77 3.31
C PHE A 370 22.99 -50.81 4.36
N LEU A 371 22.82 -50.40 5.62
CA LEU A 371 22.43 -51.27 6.73
C LEU A 371 21.04 -51.90 6.50
N SER A 372 20.08 -51.13 6.00
CA SER A 372 18.75 -51.60 5.59
C SER A 372 18.84 -52.77 4.59
N ARG A 373 19.67 -52.64 3.55
CA ARG A 373 19.92 -53.72 2.58
C ARG A 373 20.60 -54.95 3.21
N LEU A 374 21.55 -54.74 4.12
CA LEU A 374 22.22 -55.83 4.83
C LEU A 374 21.23 -56.65 5.67
N LEU A 375 20.36 -55.98 6.44
CA LEU A 375 19.32 -56.61 7.26
C LEU A 375 18.38 -57.49 6.42
N VAL A 376 17.81 -56.94 5.33
CA VAL A 376 16.90 -57.69 4.44
C VAL A 376 17.62 -58.88 3.79
N SER A 377 18.81 -58.67 3.24
CA SER A 377 19.57 -59.76 2.60
C SER A 377 19.96 -60.88 3.57
N THR A 378 20.18 -60.54 4.85
CA THR A 378 20.52 -61.48 5.92
C THR A 378 19.29 -62.28 6.37
N LEU A 379 18.13 -61.63 6.57
CA LEU A 379 16.87 -62.30 6.90
C LEU A 379 16.44 -63.30 5.82
N VAL A 380 16.52 -62.91 4.54
CA VAL A 380 16.21 -63.81 3.40
C VAL A 380 17.19 -65.00 3.36
N ARG A 381 18.49 -64.76 3.58
CA ARG A 381 19.54 -65.79 3.58
C ARG A 381 19.45 -66.76 4.77
N ILE A 382 19.01 -66.30 5.95
CA ILE A 382 18.79 -67.17 7.12
C ILE A 382 17.52 -68.01 6.94
N SER A 383 16.43 -67.40 6.44
CA SER A 383 15.15 -68.08 6.23
C SER A 383 15.25 -69.18 5.17
N THR A 384 15.93 -68.90 4.05
CA THR A 384 16.21 -69.91 3.01
C THR A 384 17.11 -71.05 3.51
N ARG A 385 18.05 -70.80 4.43
CA ARG A 385 18.88 -71.86 5.04
C ARG A 385 18.11 -72.76 6.01
N ARG A 386 17.11 -72.24 6.75
CA ARG A 386 16.26 -73.06 7.65
C ARG A 386 15.19 -73.87 6.91
N LEU A 387 14.84 -73.53 5.67
CA LEU A 387 13.76 -74.15 4.89
C LEU A 387 14.24 -75.24 3.91
N ARG A 388 15.26 -76.03 4.28
CA ARG A 388 15.89 -77.08 3.43
C ARG A 388 14.97 -78.28 3.08
N GLY A 389 13.69 -78.22 3.45
CA GLY A 389 12.63 -79.18 3.10
C GLY A 389 11.22 -78.55 2.97
N GLY A 390 11.12 -77.23 2.78
CA GLY A 390 9.83 -76.51 2.64
C GLY A 390 9.49 -76.17 1.19
N SER A 391 8.20 -76.24 0.82
CA SER A 391 7.75 -76.10 -0.58
C SER A 391 8.14 -74.77 -1.26
N ILE A 392 8.40 -74.85 -2.57
CA ILE A 392 8.86 -73.73 -3.44
C ILE A 392 7.95 -72.49 -3.32
N GLY A 393 6.64 -72.67 -3.10
CA GLY A 393 5.69 -71.57 -2.91
C GLY A 393 5.95 -70.73 -1.65
N ARG A 394 6.49 -71.32 -0.57
CA ARG A 394 6.79 -70.60 0.68
C ARG A 394 7.99 -69.67 0.53
N VAL A 395 9.00 -70.08 -0.23
CA VAL A 395 10.19 -69.24 -0.53
C VAL A 395 9.78 -68.02 -1.35
N LYS A 396 9.00 -68.20 -2.42
CA LYS A 396 8.49 -67.08 -3.23
C LYS A 396 7.65 -66.08 -2.42
N ARG A 397 6.82 -66.54 -1.48
CA ARG A 397 6.03 -65.64 -0.60
C ARG A 397 6.93 -64.80 0.31
N ILE A 398 8.01 -65.36 0.84
CA ILE A 398 8.99 -64.63 1.68
C ILE A 398 9.75 -63.59 0.87
N GLU A 399 10.11 -63.91 -0.38
CA GLU A 399 10.83 -63.00 -1.28
C GLU A 399 9.99 -61.76 -1.65
N THR A 400 8.71 -61.93 -1.97
CA THR A 400 7.79 -60.80 -2.24
C THR A 400 7.57 -59.92 -1.00
N LEU A 401 7.43 -60.52 0.19
CA LEU A 401 7.29 -59.77 1.45
C LEU A 401 8.56 -58.98 1.79
N GLY A 402 9.75 -59.57 1.56
CA GLY A 402 11.04 -58.90 1.73
C GLY A 402 11.23 -57.70 0.79
N ALA A 403 10.76 -57.81 -0.45
CA ALA A 403 10.79 -56.71 -1.42
C ALA A 403 9.88 -55.54 -1.01
N GLY A 404 8.69 -55.81 -0.45
CA GLY A 404 7.80 -54.78 0.10
C GLY A 404 8.42 -54.03 1.28
N TYR A 405 9.03 -54.76 2.22
CA TYR A 405 9.70 -54.15 3.38
C TYR A 405 10.90 -53.29 2.97
N ASP A 406 11.73 -53.74 2.02
CA ASP A 406 12.85 -52.97 1.47
C ASP A 406 12.39 -51.68 0.76
N ALA A 407 11.22 -51.69 0.11
CA ALA A 407 10.64 -50.49 -0.49
C ALA A 407 10.17 -49.47 0.59
N VAL A 408 9.44 -49.92 1.61
CA VAL A 408 8.96 -49.05 2.71
C VAL A 408 10.12 -48.50 3.53
N ALA A 409 11.09 -49.34 3.91
CA ALA A 409 12.26 -48.91 4.68
C ALA A 409 13.08 -47.85 3.94
N ARG A 410 13.29 -48.01 2.62
CA ARG A 410 13.95 -46.99 1.81
C ARG A 410 13.16 -45.70 1.71
N PHE A 411 11.83 -45.78 1.55
CA PHE A 411 10.97 -44.59 1.52
C PHE A 411 11.12 -43.78 2.82
N VAL A 412 11.01 -44.43 3.98
CA VAL A 412 11.19 -43.75 5.28
C VAL A 412 12.58 -43.15 5.44
N ILE A 413 13.65 -43.89 5.10
CA ILE A 413 15.04 -43.40 5.21
C ILE A 413 15.31 -42.23 4.25
N LEU A 414 14.77 -42.27 3.03
CA LEU A 414 14.92 -41.16 2.07
C LEU A 414 14.15 -39.91 2.52
N THR A 415 12.89 -40.05 2.95
CA THR A 415 12.08 -38.91 3.41
C THR A 415 12.67 -38.28 4.67
N GLY A 416 13.06 -39.09 5.67
CA GLY A 416 13.74 -38.58 6.87
C GLY A 416 15.11 -37.96 6.58
N GLY A 417 15.86 -38.53 5.64
CA GLY A 417 17.13 -37.98 5.17
C GLY A 417 16.99 -36.64 4.45
N ILE A 418 15.93 -36.47 3.64
CA ILE A 418 15.60 -35.19 3.00
C ILE A 418 15.27 -34.13 4.06
N PHE A 419 14.47 -34.46 5.08
CA PHE A 419 14.17 -33.53 6.17
C PHE A 419 15.40 -33.11 6.97
N LEU A 420 16.30 -34.05 7.29
CA LEU A 420 17.56 -33.75 7.98
C LEU A 420 18.48 -32.82 7.16
N LEU A 421 18.51 -32.99 5.84
CA LEU A 421 19.25 -32.11 4.93
C LEU A 421 18.59 -30.72 4.81
N MET A 422 17.26 -30.65 4.87
CA MET A 422 16.49 -29.40 4.83
C MET A 422 16.74 -28.56 6.10
N GLU A 423 16.76 -29.20 7.26
CA GLU A 423 17.04 -28.58 8.56
C GLU A 423 18.47 -28.01 8.63
N GLU A 424 19.48 -28.79 8.23
CA GLU A 424 20.87 -28.31 8.20
C GLU A 424 21.10 -27.25 7.11
N ALA A 425 20.30 -27.25 6.02
CA ALA A 425 20.27 -26.16 5.05
C ALA A 425 19.64 -24.86 5.61
N GLY A 426 18.93 -24.91 6.75
CA GLY A 426 18.33 -23.75 7.42
C GLY A 426 16.91 -23.42 6.97
N ILE A 427 16.21 -24.36 6.34
CA ILE A 427 14.80 -24.22 5.98
C ILE A 427 13.95 -24.64 7.19
N ASP A 428 12.86 -23.92 7.49
CA ASP A 428 12.00 -24.27 8.62
C ASP A 428 11.27 -25.60 8.38
N LEU A 429 11.74 -26.64 9.08
CA LEU A 429 11.19 -27.97 9.02
C LEU A 429 9.72 -28.01 9.51
N LYS A 430 9.29 -27.09 10.39
CA LYS A 430 7.95 -27.12 11.00
C LYS A 430 6.84 -27.00 9.96
N ALA A 431 6.95 -26.03 9.04
CA ALA A 431 5.97 -25.81 7.98
C ALA A 431 5.87 -27.04 7.04
N LEU A 432 7.03 -27.59 6.67
CA LEU A 432 7.11 -28.76 5.77
C LEU A 432 6.57 -30.03 6.44
N LEU A 433 6.84 -30.22 7.73
CA LEU A 433 6.32 -31.35 8.51
C LEU A 433 4.81 -31.25 8.74
N GLY A 434 4.27 -30.03 8.90
CA GLY A 434 2.83 -29.76 8.93
C GLY A 434 2.13 -30.18 7.64
N GLY A 435 2.63 -29.76 6.48
CA GLY A 435 2.10 -30.20 5.18
C GLY A 435 2.22 -31.72 4.97
N ALA A 436 3.35 -32.31 5.35
CA ALA A 436 3.54 -33.76 5.28
C ALA A 436 2.58 -34.54 6.19
N ALA A 437 2.21 -34.00 7.35
CA ALA A 437 1.22 -34.61 8.24
C ALA A 437 -0.18 -34.64 7.60
N ILE A 438 -0.63 -33.55 6.97
CA ILE A 438 -1.92 -33.48 6.28
C ILE A 438 -1.98 -34.50 5.13
N ILE A 439 -0.92 -34.58 4.31
CA ILE A 439 -0.81 -35.58 3.23
C ILE A 439 -0.82 -37.00 3.79
N GLY A 440 -0.09 -37.25 4.89
CA GLY A 440 -0.07 -38.54 5.57
C GLY A 440 -1.44 -38.98 6.07
N VAL A 441 -2.22 -38.05 6.63
CA VAL A 441 -3.61 -38.28 7.07
C VAL A 441 -4.52 -38.60 5.88
N ALA A 442 -4.42 -37.87 4.77
CA ALA A 442 -5.21 -38.15 3.55
C ALA A 442 -4.91 -39.56 2.98
N VAL A 443 -3.63 -39.95 2.96
CA VAL A 443 -3.22 -41.31 2.53
C VAL A 443 -3.73 -42.38 3.50
N ALA A 444 -3.72 -42.12 4.81
CA ALA A 444 -4.24 -43.05 5.82
C ALA A 444 -5.75 -43.30 5.65
N PHE A 445 -6.54 -42.25 5.39
CA PHE A 445 -7.97 -42.39 5.08
C PHE A 445 -8.21 -43.15 3.77
N GLY A 446 -7.43 -42.88 2.71
CA GLY A 446 -7.53 -43.63 1.44
C GLY A 446 -7.19 -45.12 1.57
N ALA A 447 -6.22 -45.47 2.43
CA ALA A 447 -5.82 -46.85 2.69
C ALA A 447 -6.78 -47.62 3.64
N GLN A 448 -7.65 -46.92 4.38
CA GLN A 448 -8.50 -47.51 5.40
C GLN A 448 -9.46 -48.58 4.86
N ASN A 449 -9.98 -48.40 3.64
CA ASN A 449 -10.86 -49.38 2.99
C ASN A 449 -10.09 -50.63 2.56
N LEU A 450 -8.89 -50.50 1.97
CA LEU A 450 -8.06 -51.64 1.58
C LEU A 450 -7.68 -52.52 2.80
N ILE A 451 -7.44 -51.90 3.95
CA ILE A 451 -7.15 -52.60 5.20
C ILE A 451 -8.38 -53.36 5.69
N ARG A 452 -9.58 -52.75 5.62
CA ARG A 452 -10.84 -53.39 5.99
C ARG A 452 -11.13 -54.61 5.10
N ASP A 453 -10.93 -54.48 3.80
CA ASP A 453 -11.12 -55.58 2.84
C ASP A 453 -10.12 -56.72 3.07
N TYR A 454 -8.87 -56.41 3.44
CA TYR A 454 -7.86 -57.42 3.80
C TYR A 454 -8.25 -58.22 5.05
N PHE A 455 -8.80 -57.58 6.10
CA PHE A 455 -9.27 -58.28 7.30
C PHE A 455 -10.54 -59.09 7.03
N ASN A 456 -11.50 -58.53 6.28
CA ASN A 456 -12.75 -59.19 5.91
C ASN A 456 -12.54 -60.41 4.99
N GLY A 457 -11.42 -60.50 4.27
CA GLY A 457 -11.06 -61.65 3.43
C GLY A 457 -10.20 -62.71 4.12
N PHE A 458 -9.87 -62.56 5.41
CA PHE A 458 -9.01 -63.48 6.16
C PHE A 458 -9.71 -64.18 7.34
N MET A 459 -10.82 -63.62 7.83
CA MET A 459 -11.78 -64.32 8.71
C MET A 459 -12.82 -65.08 7.89
#